data_AF-A0A6J6Y5S4-F1
#
_entry.id   AF-A0A6J6Y5S4-F1
#
_cell.length_a   1.000
_cell.length_b   1.000
_cell.length_c   1.000
_cell.angle_alpha   90.00
_cell.angle_beta   90.00
_cell.angle_gamma   90.00
#
_symmetry.space_group_name_H-M   'P 1'
#
loop_
_entity.id
_entity.type
_entity.pdbx_description
1 polymer ?
#
loop_
_entity_poly.entity_id
_entity_poly.type
_entity_poly.pdbx_seq_one_letter_code
_entity_poly.pdbx_strand_id
1 'polypeptide(L)' 'MPRLNKFDVEALLGDYDRDPIAALSRALAKVLARPVEPWADLVAAAPLDSERQQALLHLDQAALDDLLRELNEQRSL' A
#
# COMPACT_ATOMS: atom_id res chain seq x y z
N MET A 1 -13.89 -1.10 -3.32
CA MET A 1 -12.49 -1.47 -3.60
C MET A 1 -12.30 -2.93 -3.22
N PRO A 2 -11.65 -3.76 -4.04
CA PRO A 2 -11.28 -5.13 -3.64
C PRO A 2 -10.48 -5.12 -2.32
N ARG A 3 -10.70 -6.15 -1.50
CA ARG A 3 -10.01 -6.34 -0.21
C ARG A 3 -8.84 -7.29 -0.35
N LEU A 4 -7.80 -7.09 0.46
CA LEU A 4 -6.69 -8.03 0.60
C LEU A 4 -7.17 -9.30 1.31
N ASN A 5 -6.78 -10.46 0.80
CA ASN A 5 -7.01 -11.72 1.50
C ASN A 5 -5.91 -11.97 2.55
N LYS A 6 -6.04 -13.05 3.32
CA LYS A 6 -5.07 -13.42 4.37
C LYS A 6 -3.63 -13.56 3.82
N PHE A 7 -3.44 -14.24 2.70
CA PHE A 7 -2.13 -14.46 2.10
C PHE A 7 -1.49 -13.15 1.63
N ASP A 8 -2.30 -12.24 1.10
CA ASP A 8 -1.83 -10.94 0.64
C ASP A 8 -1.27 -10.11 1.79
N VAL A 9 -1.92 -10.18 2.95
CA VAL A 9 -1.46 -9.46 4.14
C VAL A 9 -0.27 -10.13 4.81
N GLU A 10 -0.21 -11.46 4.83
CA GLU A 10 0.98 -12.17 5.31
C GLU A 10 2.21 -11.85 4.43
N ALA A 11 2.04 -11.80 3.11
CA ALA A 11 3.10 -11.39 2.19
C ALA A 11 3.48 -9.90 2.38
N LEU A 12 2.49 -9.02 2.57
CA LEU A 12 2.72 -7.60 2.85
C LEU A 12 3.57 -7.42 4.11
N LEU A 13 3.16 -8.01 5.24
CA LEU A 13 3.87 -7.88 6.52
C LEU A 13 5.24 -8.57 6.49
N GLY A 14 5.35 -9.73 5.84
CA GLY A 14 6.60 -10.47 5.75
C GLY A 14 7.67 -9.79 4.90
N ASP A 15 7.26 -9.06 3.86
CA ASP A 15 8.19 -8.36 2.97
C ASP A 15 8.42 -6.89 3.38
N TYR A 16 7.56 -6.29 4.20
CA TYR A 16 7.61 -4.86 4.52
C TYR A 16 8.93 -4.43 5.14
N ASP A 17 9.46 -5.18 6.11
CA ASP A 17 10.73 -4.85 6.78
C ASP A 17 11.94 -4.92 5.83
N ARG A 18 11.81 -5.65 4.72
CA ARG A 18 12.89 -5.86 3.75
C ARG A 18 12.80 -4.90 2.56
N ASP A 19 11.59 -4.71 2.03
CA ASP A 19 11.30 -3.84 0.91
C ASP A 19 9.87 -3.28 1.04
N PRO A 20 9.71 -2.19 1.81
CA PRO A 20 8.39 -1.64 2.13
C PRO A 20 7.68 -1.13 0.89
N ILE A 21 8.41 -0.58 -0.08
CA ILE A 21 7.84 -0.03 -1.32
C ILE A 21 7.32 -1.16 -2.19
N ALA A 22 8.08 -2.22 -2.42
CA ALA A 22 7.61 -3.35 -3.21
C ALA A 22 6.45 -4.08 -2.54
N ALA A 23 6.46 -4.21 -1.21
CA ALA A 23 5.39 -4.83 -0.45
C ALA A 23 4.09 -4.01 -0.54
N LEU A 24 4.15 -2.71 -0.24
CA LEU A 24 3.01 -1.80 -0.34
C LEU A 24 2.50 -1.67 -1.78
N SER A 25 3.38 -1.60 -2.79
CA SER A 25 2.98 -1.51 -4.20
C SER A 25 2.11 -2.70 -4.62
N ARG A 26 2.50 -3.92 -4.24
CA ARG A 26 1.74 -5.14 -4.54
C ARG A 26 0.37 -5.14 -3.87
N ALA A 27 0.31 -4.76 -2.61
CA ALA A 27 -0.93 -4.67 -1.86
C ALA A 27 -1.86 -3.56 -2.39
N LEU A 28 -1.31 -2.37 -2.65
CA LEU A 28 -2.04 -1.22 -3.17
C LEU A 28 -2.60 -1.49 -4.57
N ALA A 29 -1.80 -2.09 -5.47
CA ALA A 29 -2.27 -2.48 -6.80
C ALA A 29 -3.49 -3.41 -6.73
N LYS A 30 -3.49 -4.38 -5.79
CA LYS A 30 -4.65 -5.25 -5.57
C LYS A 30 -5.87 -4.47 -5.11
N VAL A 31 -5.73 -3.59 -4.12
CA VAL A 31 -6.84 -2.76 -3.60
C VAL A 31 -7.40 -1.81 -4.66
N LEU A 32 -6.54 -1.34 -5.57
CA LEU A 32 -6.95 -0.51 -6.71
C LEU A 32 -7.50 -1.31 -7.90
N ALA A 33 -7.49 -2.65 -7.84
CA ALA A 33 -7.81 -3.53 -8.98
C ALA A 33 -6.96 -3.25 -10.23
N ARG A 34 -5.68 -2.92 -10.04
CA ARG A 34 -4.72 -2.54 -11.10
C ARG A 34 -3.55 -3.52 -11.18
N PRO A 35 -2.85 -3.59 -12.33
CA PRO A 35 -1.55 -4.25 -12.39
C PRO A 35 -0.55 -3.60 -11.44
N VAL A 36 0.50 -4.33 -11.08
CA VAL A 36 1.62 -3.76 -10.32
C VAL A 36 2.36 -2.78 -11.25
N GLU A 37 2.23 -1.51 -10.92
CA GLU A 37 2.84 -0.37 -11.61
C GLU A 37 3.93 0.26 -10.73
N PRO A 38 4.74 1.20 -11.25
CA PRO A 38 5.65 1.97 -10.41
C PRO A 38 4.93 2.60 -9.21
N TRP A 39 5.62 2.66 -8.06
CA TRP A 39 5.08 3.18 -6.81
C TRP A 39 4.38 4.53 -6.97
N ALA A 40 5.01 5.46 -7.71
CA ALA A 40 4.46 6.79 -7.92
C ALA A 40 3.11 6.79 -8.66
N ASP A 41 2.94 5.89 -9.63
CA ASP A 41 1.69 5.76 -10.39
C ASP A 41 0.57 5.16 -9.53
N LEU A 42 0.92 4.20 -8.66
CA LEU A 42 -0.02 3.63 -7.69
C LEU A 42 -0.47 4.65 -6.65
N VAL A 43 0.46 5.46 -6.11
CA VAL A 43 0.15 6.53 -5.15
C VAL A 43 -0.73 7.61 -5.80
N ALA A 44 -0.42 8.01 -7.03
CA ALA A 44 -1.23 8.99 -7.77
C ALA A 44 -2.64 8.49 -8.10
N ALA A 45 -2.78 7.18 -8.34
CA ALA A 45 -4.08 6.55 -8.60
C ALA A 45 -4.89 6.25 -7.32
N ALA A 46 -4.25 6.27 -6.15
CA ALA A 46 -4.91 6.00 -4.89
C ALA A 46 -5.81 7.19 -4.49
N PRO A 47 -7.00 6.95 -3.90
CA PRO A 47 -7.91 8.00 -3.45
C PRO A 47 -7.43 8.60 -2.12
N LEU A 48 -6.23 9.18 -2.13
CA LEU A 48 -5.57 9.84 -1.01
C LEU A 48 -5.54 11.35 -1.27
N ASP A 49 -5.50 12.16 -0.21
CA ASP A 49 -5.28 13.59 -0.36
C ASP A 49 -3.84 13.92 -0.83
N SER A 50 -3.65 15.13 -1.34
CA SER A 50 -2.38 15.56 -1.94
C SER A 50 -1.20 15.55 -0.96
N GLU A 51 -1.44 15.85 0.32
CA GLU A 51 -0.39 15.89 1.35
C GLU A 51 0.12 14.47 1.62
N ARG A 52 -0.81 13.53 1.78
CA ARG A 52 -0.50 12.13 1.98
C ARG A 52 0.15 11.49 0.76
N GLN A 53 -0.30 11.83 -0.45
CA GLN A 53 0.37 11.40 -1.68
C GLN A 53 1.82 11.90 -1.71
N GLN A 54 2.06 13.18 -1.38
CA GLN A 54 3.42 13.72 -1.33
C GLN A 54 4.29 13.03 -0.27
N ALA A 55 3.76 12.76 0.93
CA ALA A 55 4.50 12.06 1.97
C ALA A 55 4.91 10.65 1.51
N LEU A 56 3.98 9.90 0.88
CA LEU A 56 4.24 8.58 0.32
C LEU A 56 5.26 8.61 -0.84
N LEU A 57 5.22 9.64 -1.69
CA LEU A 57 6.19 9.82 -2.77
C LEU A 57 7.60 10.18 -2.26
N HIS A 58 7.69 10.89 -1.13
CA HIS A 58 8.96 11.16 -0.44
C HIS A 58 9.44 10.00 0.43
N LEU A 59 8.70 8.89 0.44
CA LEU A 59 8.98 7.71 1.26
C LEU A 59 9.06 8.04 2.76
N ASP A 60 8.20 8.96 3.22
CA ASP A 60 8.07 9.26 4.64
C ASP A 60 7.63 8.00 5.39
N GLN A 61 8.44 7.58 6.37
CA GLN A 61 8.24 6.31 7.07
C GLN A 61 6.89 6.27 7.80
N ALA A 62 6.45 7.38 8.39
CA ALA A 62 5.18 7.41 9.11
C ALA A 62 4.00 7.24 8.12
N ALA A 63 4.07 7.90 6.96
CA ALA A 63 3.07 7.73 5.91
C ALA A 63 3.02 6.30 5.36
N LEU A 64 4.18 5.64 5.20
CA LEU A 64 4.26 4.24 4.78
C LEU A 64 3.67 3.29 5.84
N ASP A 65 3.99 3.50 7.12
CA ASP A 65 3.48 2.69 8.23
C ASP A 65 1.96 2.85 8.41
N ASP A 66 1.45 4.07 8.21
CA ASP A 66 0.01 4.34 8.26
C ASP A 66 -0.71 3.68 7.08
N LEU A 67 -0.14 3.70 5.87
CA LEU A 67 -0.69 2.97 4.73
C LEU A 67 -0.66 1.45 4.96
N LEU A 68 0.43 0.91 5.52
CA LEU A 68 0.53 -0.50 5.90
C LEU A 68 -0.60 -0.88 6.85
N ARG A 69 -0.85 -0.05 7.86
CA ARG A 69 -1.91 -0.27 8.85
C ARG A 69 -3.28 -0.28 8.20
N GLU A 70 -3.59 0.69 7.35
CA GLU A 70 -4.87 0.74 6.64
C GLU A 70 -5.09 -0.48 5.74
N LEU A 71 -4.07 -0.89 5.00
CA LEU A 71 -4.14 -2.09 4.15
C LEU A 71 -4.35 -3.36 4.97
N ASN A 72 -3.75 -3.44 6.16
CA ASN A 72 -3.97 -4.53 7.11
C ASN A 72 -5.38 -4.48 7.74
N GLU A 73 -5.89 -3.31 8.11
CA GLU A 73 -7.20 -3.12 8.75
C GLU A 73 -8.39 -3.29 7.79
N GLN A 74 -8.20 -2.99 6.50
CA GLN A 74 -9.20 -3.26 5.46
C GLN A 74 -9.51 -4.76 5.26
N ARG A 75 -8.81 -5.66 5.98
CA ARG A 75 -9.19 -7.07 6.18
C ARG A 75 -10.50 -7.28 6.93
N SER A 76 -11.14 -6.23 7.42
CA SER A 76 -12.24 -6.39 8.39
C SER A 76 -13.45 -7.13 7.82
N LEU A 77 -13.49 -8.41 8.25
CA LEU A 77 -14.51 -9.47 8.17
C LEU A 77 -14.55 -10.26 6.87
#